data_AF-A0A7R6SWH9-F1
#
_entry.id   AF-A0A7R6SWH9-F1
#
_cell.length_a   1.000
_cell.length_b   1.000
_cell.length_c   1.000
_cell.angle_alpha   90.00
_cell.angle_beta   90.00
_cell.angle_gamma   90.00
#
_symmetry.space_group_name_H-M   'P 1'
#
loop_
_entity.id
_entity.type
_entity.pdbx_description
1 polymer ?
#
loop_
_entity_poly.entity_id
_entity_poly.type
_entity_poly.pdbx_seq_one_letter_code
_entity_poly.pdbx_strand_id
1 'polypeptide(L)'
;MASDLTHGYIRHPNDIPAQISLCSKNILSPNTASHSGRIGISLSTEDFYAIGTALEIEIAIKDPAFKASGHVAWCIPERDGNFRTGLVFDDPATAYAVRMIEQICHIEQYRQEIKHDEGRTLSSEDAAHEWIIRFAKDFPELNSAVHS
;
A
#
# COMPACT_ATOMS: atom_id res chain seq x y z
N MET A 1 -20.87 -8.78 0.71
CA MET A 1 -20.02 -9.65 -0.16
C MET A 1 -18.76 -8.95 -0.68
N ALA A 2 -18.38 -7.77 -0.15
CA ALA A 2 -17.14 -7.06 -0.54
C ALA A 2 -15.95 -7.33 0.42
N SER A 3 -16.19 -7.94 1.59
CA SER A 3 -15.18 -8.09 2.65
C SER A 3 -14.07 -9.08 2.32
N ASP A 4 -14.32 -10.05 1.44
CA ASP A 4 -13.36 -11.10 1.07
C ASP A 4 -12.40 -10.64 -0.05
N LEU A 5 -12.85 -9.71 -0.90
CA LEU A 5 -12.08 -9.20 -2.05
C LEU A 5 -10.91 -8.31 -1.62
N THR A 6 -11.05 -7.58 -0.50
CA THR A 6 -10.05 -6.65 0.00
C THR A 6 -9.11 -7.27 1.03
N HIS A 7 -9.31 -8.54 1.39
CA HIS A 7 -8.47 -9.22 2.35
C HIS A 7 -7.04 -9.40 1.80
N GLY A 8 -6.02 -9.08 2.61
CA GLY A 8 -4.61 -9.12 2.18
C GLY A 8 -4.07 -7.83 1.55
N TYR A 9 -4.88 -6.79 1.39
CA TYR A 9 -4.44 -5.50 0.85
C TYR A 9 -4.16 -4.49 1.96
N ILE A 10 -2.93 -3.97 2.02
CA ILE A 10 -2.59 -2.86 2.93
C ILE A 10 -3.19 -1.58 2.36
N ARG A 11 -3.97 -0.85 3.17
CA ARG A 11 -4.59 0.39 2.72
C ARG A 11 -3.61 1.55 2.90
N HIS A 12 -3.29 2.22 1.80
CA HIS A 12 -2.48 3.42 1.82
C HIS A 12 -3.15 4.49 2.70
N PRO A 13 -2.39 5.14 3.60
CA PRO A 13 -2.89 6.26 4.39
C PRO A 13 -3.34 7.41 3.48
N ASN A 14 -4.51 8.00 3.75
CA ASN A 14 -5.06 9.05 2.88
C ASN A 14 -4.25 10.36 2.96
N ASP A 15 -3.58 10.59 4.08
CA ASP A 15 -2.85 11.85 4.35
C ASP A 15 -1.42 11.83 3.81
N ILE A 16 -0.96 10.69 3.29
CA ILE A 16 0.34 10.57 2.62
C ILE A 16 0.13 10.69 1.10
N PRO A 17 0.83 11.62 0.42
CA PRO A 17 0.71 11.75 -1.02
C PRO A 17 1.24 10.52 -1.76
N ALA A 18 0.33 9.82 -2.44
CA ALA A 18 0.65 8.82 -3.47
C ALA A 18 0.03 9.24 -4.80
N GLN A 19 0.81 9.08 -5.88
CA GLN A 19 0.36 9.32 -7.24
C GLN A 19 0.25 8.01 -7.99
N ILE A 20 -0.77 7.91 -8.84
CA ILE A 20 -0.92 6.82 -9.79
C ILE A 20 -0.88 7.38 -11.20
N SER A 21 -0.18 6.68 -12.09
CA SER A 21 -0.22 6.93 -13.52
C SER A 21 -0.35 5.63 -14.32
N LEU A 22 -0.88 5.74 -15.53
CA LEU A 22 -0.90 4.61 -16.47
C LEU A 22 0.53 4.20 -16.79
N CYS A 23 0.85 2.92 -16.56
CA CYS A 23 2.18 2.42 -16.90
C CYS A 23 2.29 2.34 -18.43
N SER A 24 3.25 3.07 -19.01
CA SER A 24 3.46 3.11 -20.47
C SER A 24 3.94 1.76 -21.04
N LYS A 25 4.43 0.87 -20.17
CA LYS A 25 4.88 -0.47 -20.53
C LYS A 25 3.68 -1.41 -20.37
N ASN A 26 3.11 -1.83 -21.49
CA ASN A 26 2.01 -2.79 -21.54
C ASN A 26 2.55 -4.20 -21.23
N ILE A 27 2.86 -4.46 -19.96
CA ILE A 27 3.20 -5.79 -19.47
C ILE A 27 1.87 -6.46 -19.18
N LEU A 28 1.34 -7.20 -20.16
CA LEU A 28 0.22 -8.12 -19.92
C LEU A 28 0.69 -9.18 -18.93
N SER A 29 0.20 -9.14 -17.69
CA SER A 29 0.53 -10.18 -16.72
C SER A 29 -0.41 -11.39 -16.84
N PRO A 30 0.15 -12.61 -16.87
CA PRO A 30 -0.63 -13.84 -16.72
C PRO A 30 -1.29 -13.96 -15.33
N ASN A 31 -0.86 -13.13 -14.38
CA ASN A 31 -1.16 -13.29 -12.98
C ASN A 31 -2.44 -12.57 -12.56
N THR A 32 -3.19 -11.93 -13.46
CA THR A 32 -4.45 -11.24 -13.12
C THR A 32 -5.56 -12.18 -12.63
N ALA A 33 -5.40 -13.51 -12.78
CA ALA A 33 -6.44 -14.51 -12.54
C ALA A 33 -6.07 -15.70 -11.61
N SER A 34 -5.00 -15.64 -10.79
CA SER A 34 -4.71 -16.71 -9.83
C SER A 34 -5.39 -16.48 -8.46
N HIS A 35 -6.20 -17.46 -8.06
CA HIS A 35 -7.31 -17.39 -7.09
C HIS A 35 -6.91 -17.69 -5.63
N SER A 36 -5.67 -17.40 -5.21
CA SER A 36 -5.24 -17.73 -3.84
C SER A 36 -4.22 -16.73 -3.30
N GLY A 37 -4.60 -15.97 -2.27
CA GLY A 37 -3.67 -15.23 -1.40
C GLY A 37 -2.99 -13.99 -2.01
N ARG A 38 -3.74 -13.14 -2.73
CA ARG A 38 -3.16 -11.91 -3.32
C ARG A 38 -2.97 -10.84 -2.26
N ILE A 39 -1.77 -10.79 -1.70
CA ILE A 39 -1.32 -9.67 -0.90
C ILE A 39 -1.02 -8.50 -1.83
N GLY A 40 -1.52 -7.32 -1.51
CA GLY A 40 -1.35 -6.13 -2.34
C GLY A 40 -1.46 -4.85 -1.52
N ILE A 41 -1.65 -3.73 -2.22
CA ILE A 41 -2.01 -2.46 -1.60
C ILE A 41 -3.31 -1.93 -2.17
N SER A 42 -3.97 -1.04 -1.44
CA SER A 42 -5.10 -0.31 -1.96
C SER A 42 -4.99 1.16 -1.63
N LEU A 43 -5.42 2.02 -2.56
CA LEU A 43 -5.40 3.46 -2.40
C LEU A 43 -6.64 4.09 -3.03
N SER A 44 -6.92 5.32 -2.64
CA SER A 44 -8.02 6.10 -3.20
C SER A 44 -7.60 6.67 -4.56
N THR A 45 -8.49 6.62 -5.54
CA THR A 45 -8.31 7.15 -6.89
C THR A 45 -9.54 7.90 -7.33
N GLU A 46 -9.35 9.01 -8.04
CA GLU A 46 -10.47 9.79 -8.61
C GLU A 46 -11.11 9.06 -9.80
N ASP A 47 -10.29 8.33 -10.55
CA ASP A 47 -10.73 7.59 -11.73
C ASP A 47 -10.99 6.10 -11.44
N PHE A 48 -11.91 5.53 -12.23
CA PHE A 48 -12.11 4.09 -12.31
C PHE A 48 -11.03 3.45 -13.18
N TYR A 49 -10.44 2.36 -12.67
CA TYR A 49 -9.52 1.53 -13.44
C TYR A 49 -10.06 0.11 -13.59
N ALA A 50 -10.07 -0.39 -14.83
CA ALA A 50 -10.49 -1.76 -15.11
C ALA A 50 -9.48 -2.77 -14.55
N ILE A 51 -9.96 -3.94 -14.13
CA ILE A 51 -9.13 -5.05 -13.67
C ILE A 51 -8.09 -5.40 -14.76
N GLY A 52 -6.84 -5.60 -14.34
CA GLY A 52 -5.71 -5.86 -15.22
C GLY A 52 -5.03 -4.62 -15.81
N THR A 53 -5.56 -3.41 -15.57
CA THR A 53 -4.89 -2.17 -15.99
C THR A 53 -3.52 -2.06 -15.30
N ALA A 54 -2.47 -1.82 -16.07
CA ALA A 54 -1.13 -1.62 -15.56
C ALA A 54 -0.94 -0.18 -15.08
N LEU A 55 -0.65 -0.02 -13.80
CA LEU A 55 -0.48 1.27 -13.13
C LEU A 55 0.91 1.34 -12.49
N GLU A 56 1.51 2.52 -12.50
CA GLU A 56 2.68 2.85 -11.70
C GLU A 56 2.23 3.68 -10.50
N ILE A 57 2.63 3.26 -9.30
CA ILE A 57 2.47 4.03 -8.08
C ILE A 57 3.78 4.73 -7.75
N GLU A 58 3.69 6.01 -7.38
CA GLU A 58 4.79 6.82 -6.88
C GLU A 58 4.44 7.39 -5.51
N ILE A 59 5.28 7.11 -4.51
CA ILE A 59 5.09 7.56 -3.12
C ILE A 59 6.27 8.45 -2.74
N ALA A 60 5.98 9.74 -2.55
CA ALA A 60 6.97 10.79 -2.31
C ALA A 60 7.31 10.95 -0.81
N ILE A 61 7.52 9.85 -0.10
CA ILE A 61 7.82 9.84 1.35
C ILE A 61 9.32 9.89 1.67
N LYS A 62 10.16 9.57 0.70
CA LYS A 62 11.63 9.63 0.80
C LYS A 62 12.20 10.22 -0.50
N ASP A 63 13.46 10.65 -0.44
CA ASP A 63 14.23 11.06 -1.61
C ASP A 63 15.35 10.03 -1.87
N PRO A 64 15.37 9.32 -3.02
CA PRO A 64 14.40 9.41 -4.11
C PRO A 64 13.02 8.80 -3.76
N ALA A 65 11.97 9.27 -4.43
CA ALA A 65 10.62 8.75 -4.29
C ALA A 65 10.56 7.26 -4.61
N PHE A 66 9.71 6.53 -3.89
CA PHE A 66 9.49 5.12 -4.17
C PHE A 66 8.58 4.95 -5.38
N LYS A 67 8.93 4.06 -6.30
CA LYS A 67 8.13 3.75 -7.49
C LYS A 67 7.97 2.24 -7.64
N ALA A 68 6.77 1.80 -8.00
CA ALA A 68 6.48 0.42 -8.31
C ALA A 68 5.40 0.31 -9.40
N SER A 69 5.55 -0.66 -10.30
CA SER A 69 4.52 -0.99 -11.30
C SER A 69 3.73 -2.21 -10.84
N GLY A 70 2.41 -2.14 -10.94
CA GLY A 70 1.49 -3.21 -10.60
C GLY A 70 0.24 -3.20 -11.47
N HIS A 71 -0.71 -4.05 -11.12
CA HIS A 71 -1.96 -4.21 -11.87
C HIS A 71 -3.16 -4.10 -10.98
N VAL A 72 -4.24 -3.55 -11.53
CA VAL A 72 -5.52 -3.45 -10.83
C VAL A 72 -6.09 -4.86 -10.62
N ALA A 73 -6.24 -5.26 -9.37
CA ALA A 73 -6.94 -6.49 -8.98
C ALA A 73 -8.45 -6.24 -8.82
N TRP A 74 -8.81 -5.06 -8.35
CA TRP A 74 -10.18 -4.62 -8.16
C TRP A 74 -10.23 -3.09 -8.05
N CYS A 75 -11.39 -2.52 -8.37
CA CYS A 75 -11.66 -1.09 -8.24
C CYS A 75 -13.12 -0.95 -7.79
N ILE A 76 -13.34 -0.36 -6.62
CA ILE A 76 -14.65 -0.32 -5.96
C ILE A 76 -15.02 1.15 -5.70
N PRO A 77 -16.20 1.63 -6.10
CA PRO A 77 -16.62 3.01 -5.79
C PRO A 77 -16.78 3.22 -4.28
N GLU A 78 -16.33 4.38 -3.80
CA GLU A 78 -16.50 4.87 -2.43
C GLU A 78 -17.63 5.91 -2.34
N ARG A 79 -18.04 6.27 -1.12
CA ARG A 79 -19.21 7.16 -0.89
C ARG A 79 -18.96 8.63 -1.24
N ASP A 80 -17.69 9.02 -1.28
CA ASP A 80 -17.21 10.38 -1.56
C ASP A 80 -17.09 10.65 -3.07
N GLY A 81 -17.41 9.67 -3.92
CA GLY A 81 -17.28 9.77 -5.37
C GLY A 81 -15.94 9.30 -5.91
N ASN A 82 -14.98 8.97 -5.04
CA ASN A 82 -13.72 8.33 -5.41
C ASN A 82 -13.90 6.82 -5.59
N PHE A 83 -12.82 6.15 -5.95
CA PHE A 83 -12.70 4.71 -6.01
C PHE A 83 -11.61 4.24 -5.06
N ARG A 84 -11.81 3.07 -4.47
CA ARG A 84 -10.73 2.31 -3.84
C ARG A 84 -10.20 1.33 -4.88
N THR A 85 -8.94 1.52 -5.25
CA THR A 85 -8.26 0.70 -6.26
C THR A 85 -7.23 -0.19 -5.57
N GLY A 86 -7.38 -1.51 -5.73
CA GLY A 86 -6.44 -2.51 -5.23
C GLY A 86 -5.42 -2.88 -6.29
N LEU A 87 -4.15 -2.77 -5.94
CA LEU A 87 -3.02 -3.15 -6.78
C LEU A 87 -2.36 -4.43 -6.29
N VAL A 88 -1.95 -5.25 -7.25
CA VAL A 88 -1.15 -6.46 -7.07
C VAL A 88 0.09 -6.38 -7.93
N PHE A 89 1.16 -7.01 -7.47
CA PHE A 89 2.47 -6.95 -8.09
C PHE A 89 2.86 -8.35 -8.54
N ASP A 90 3.43 -8.47 -9.73
CA ASP A 90 3.80 -9.77 -10.30
C ASP A 90 5.07 -10.35 -9.66
N ASP A 91 5.96 -9.45 -9.27
CA ASP A 91 7.24 -9.78 -8.67
C ASP A 91 7.12 -9.78 -7.12
N PRO A 92 7.43 -10.92 -6.46
CA PRO A 92 7.40 -10.99 -4.99
C PRO A 92 8.30 -9.98 -4.30
N ALA A 93 9.45 -9.63 -4.90
CA ALA A 93 10.35 -8.62 -4.32
C ALA A 93 9.70 -7.23 -4.35
N THR A 94 9.02 -6.88 -5.43
CA THR A 94 8.23 -5.65 -5.57
C THR A 94 7.07 -5.64 -4.57
N ALA A 95 6.31 -6.73 -4.46
CA ALA A 95 5.24 -6.84 -3.48
C ALA A 95 5.76 -6.62 -2.05
N TYR A 96 6.90 -7.23 -1.70
CA TYR A 96 7.54 -7.05 -0.40
C TYR A 96 8.02 -5.60 -0.18
N ALA A 97 8.68 -5.01 -1.18
CA ALA A 97 9.17 -3.63 -1.10
C ALA A 97 8.02 -2.63 -0.89
N VAL A 98 6.92 -2.80 -1.64
CA VAL A 98 5.72 -1.98 -1.48
C VAL A 98 5.16 -2.10 -0.06
N ARG A 99 5.02 -3.31 0.48
CA ARG A 99 4.56 -3.50 1.87
C ARG A 99 5.44 -2.79 2.88
N MET A 100 6.76 -2.83 2.67
CA MET A 100 7.71 -2.13 3.53
C MET A 100 7.50 -0.62 3.48
N ILE A 101 7.29 -0.07 2.29
CA ILE A 101 7.02 1.36 2.11
C ILE A 101 5.68 1.76 2.74
N GLU A 102 4.64 0.94 2.64
CA GLU A 102 3.36 1.23 3.31
C GLU A 102 3.50 1.34 4.84
N GLN A 103 4.36 0.52 5.47
CA GLN A 103 4.64 0.66 6.90
C GLN A 103 5.28 2.02 7.22
N ILE A 104 6.18 2.49 6.36
CA ILE A 104 6.80 3.81 6.51
C ILE A 104 5.74 4.92 6.34
N CYS A 105 4.81 4.74 5.40
CA CYS A 105 3.69 5.68 5.21
C CYS A 105 2.82 5.77 6.47
N HIS A 106 2.51 4.64 7.10
CA HIS A 106 1.76 4.65 8.36
C HIS A 106 2.52 5.32 9.51
N ILE A 107 3.84 5.07 9.63
CA ILE A 107 4.68 5.75 10.64
C ILE A 107 4.67 7.27 10.41
N GLU A 108 4.76 7.71 9.16
CA GLU A 108 4.74 9.13 8.83
C GLU A 108 3.36 9.76 9.07
N GLN A 109 2.26 9.07 8.76
CA GLN A 109 0.92 9.54 9.10
C GLN A 109 0.79 9.71 10.62
N TYR A 110 1.22 8.71 11.39
CA TYR A 110 1.23 8.79 12.86
C TYR A 110 2.05 9.97 13.39
N ARG A 111 3.23 10.21 12.80
CA ARG A 111 4.08 11.35 13.16
C ARG A 111 3.37 12.69 12.93
N GLN A 112 2.62 12.80 11.84
CA GLN A 112 1.83 13.98 11.50
C GLN A 112 0.62 14.14 12.43
N GLU A 113 -0.10 13.06 12.74
CA GLU A 113 -1.22 13.03 13.69
C GLU A 113 -0.77 13.48 15.09
N ILE A 114 0.33 12.94 15.63
CA ILE A 114 0.85 13.35 16.95
C ILE A 114 1.21 14.83 16.99
N LYS A 115 1.79 15.36 15.90
CA LYS A 115 2.09 16.78 15.81
C LYS A 115 0.83 17.63 15.78
N HIS A 116 -0.19 17.19 15.05
CA HIS A 116 -1.46 17.90 14.92
C HIS A 116 -2.28 17.86 16.22
N ASP A 117 -2.46 16.67 16.81
CA ASP A 117 -3.38 16.42 17.92
C ASP A 117 -2.76 16.72 19.29
N GLU A 118 -1.47 16.40 19.47
CA GLU A 118 -0.77 16.57 20.76
C GLU A 118 0.22 17.75 20.76
N GLY A 119 0.49 18.36 19.61
CA GLY A 119 1.50 19.43 19.48
C GLY A 119 2.95 18.93 19.65
N ARG A 120 3.16 17.62 19.77
CA ARG A 120 4.48 17.01 19.97
C ARG A 120 5.16 16.80 18.63
N THR A 121 6.41 17.24 18.50
CA THR A 121 7.22 16.97 17.31
C THR A 121 8.08 15.74 17.55
N LEU A 122 7.87 14.68 16.77
CA LEU A 122 8.68 13.47 16.79
C LEU A 122 9.65 13.47 15.61
N SER A 123 10.86 12.92 15.85
CA SER A 123 11.74 12.49 14.76
C SER A 123 11.13 11.27 14.06
N SER A 124 11.64 10.93 12.87
CA SER A 124 11.20 9.73 12.15
C SER A 124 11.52 8.47 12.94
N GLU A 125 12.67 8.44 13.63
CA GLU A 125 13.10 7.36 14.50
C GLU A 125 12.19 7.23 15.72
N ASP A 126 11.87 8.33 16.41
CA ASP A 126 10.99 8.31 17.58
C ASP A 126 9.57 7.86 17.20
N ALA A 127 9.05 8.34 16.07
CA ALA A 127 7.76 7.91 15.55
C ALA A 127 7.76 6.42 15.22
N ALA A 128 8.82 5.90 14.59
CA ALA A 128 8.95 4.48 14.32
C ALA A 128 9.02 3.64 15.62
N HIS A 129 9.78 4.10 16.62
CA HIS A 129 9.88 3.44 17.91
C HIS A 129 8.53 3.39 18.63
N GLU A 130 7.80 4.52 18.70
CA GLU A 130 6.46 4.56 19.29
C GLU A 130 5.47 3.69 18.50
N TRP A 131 5.52 3.74 17.16
CA TRP A 131 4.70 2.92 16.27
C TRP A 131 4.93 1.43 16.51
N ILE A 132 6.18 0.97 16.57
CA ILE A 132 6.52 -0.43 16.87
C ILE A 132 5.96 -0.83 18.25
N ILE A 133 6.13 -0.02 19.28
CA ILE A 133 5.62 -0.36 20.62
C ILE A 133 4.09 -0.48 20.62
N ARG A 134 3.39 0.39 19.89
CA ARG A 134 1.92 0.41 19.81
C ARG A 134 1.35 -0.68 18.91
N PHE A 135 2.02 -0.98 17.79
CA PHE A 135 1.49 -1.80 16.70
C PHE A 135 2.35 -3.04 16.36
N ALA A 136 3.33 -3.41 17.20
CA ALA A 136 4.16 -4.62 17.00
C ALA A 136 3.35 -5.91 16.81
N LYS A 137 2.11 -5.96 17.32
CA LYS A 137 1.20 -7.11 17.14
C LYS A 137 0.56 -7.19 15.76
N ASP A 138 0.49 -6.06 15.05
CA ASP A 138 -0.11 -5.93 13.71
C ASP A 138 0.94 -5.96 12.59
N PHE A 139 2.24 -6.08 12.96
CA PHE A 139 3.24 -6.48 11.99
C PHE A 139 2.84 -7.84 11.42
N PRO A 140 2.79 -8.00 10.09
CA PRO A 140 2.75 -9.34 9.53
C PRO A 140 3.97 -10.07 10.10
N GLU A 141 3.76 -11.14 10.85
CA GLU A 141 4.87 -11.95 11.35
C GLU A 141 5.74 -12.29 10.14
N LEU A 142 6.95 -11.72 10.11
CA LEU A 142 8.03 -12.16 9.25
C LEU A 142 8.53 -13.51 9.80
N ASN A 143 7.66 -14.51 9.85
CA ASN A 143 7.97 -15.88 10.22
C ASN A 143 6.89 -16.78 9.61
N SER A 144 7.19 -17.76 8.76
CA SER A 144 8.16 -18.81 9.02
C SER A 144 8.55 -19.51 7.71
N ALA A 145 9.72 -19.23 7.14
CA ALA A 145 10.47 -20.28 6.45
C ALA A 145 11.30 -20.98 7.53
N VAL A 146 10.65 -21.88 8.28
CA VAL A 146 11.32 -22.77 9.24
C VAL A 146 12.34 -23.63 8.48
N HIS A 147 13.57 -23.59 9.00
CA HIS A 147 14.59 -24.63 8.96
C HIS A 147 14.30 -25.89 8.13
N SER A 148 15.15 -26.15 7.14
CA SER A 148 16.01 -27.34 7.07
C SER A 148 17.15 -27.09 6.08
#